data_AF-A0A7I4AYM0-F1
#
_entry.id   AF-A0A7I4AYM0-F1
#
_cell.length_a   1.000
_cell.length_b   1.000
_cell.length_c   1.000
_cell.angle_alpha   90.00
_cell.angle_beta   90.00
_cell.angle_gamma   90.00
#
_symmetry.space_group_name_H-M   'P 1'
#
loop_
_entity.id
_entity.type
_entity.pdbx_description
1 polymer ?
#
loop_
_entity_poly.entity_id
_entity_poly.type
_entity_poly.pdbx_seq_one_letter_code
_entity_poly.pdbx_strand_id
1 'polypeptide(L)'
;MEHLTSTFQPETLQEIFKFVWAQTAKKRSKEDSDEADPEVAAAGAGPSKKSRGTNINSDALKLSCEYLRLFVTEAVERAALVAEAEGCTTIEGTHFERILPQLLLDF
;
A
#
# COMPACT_ATOMS: atom_id res chain seq x y z
N MET A 1 24.02 -5.38 -21.83
CA MET A 1 23.37 -4.15 -21.33
C MET A 1 22.84 -4.52 -19.96
N GLU A 2 23.57 -4.17 -18.90
CA GLU A 2 23.14 -4.47 -17.53
C GLU A 2 21.87 -3.66 -17.29
N HIS A 3 20.71 -4.34 -17.21
CA HIS A 3 19.52 -3.69 -16.69
C HIS A 3 19.83 -3.36 -15.23
N LEU A 4 20.11 -2.10 -14.96
CA LEU A 4 19.98 -1.53 -13.63
C LEU A 4 18.51 -1.72 -13.23
N THR A 5 18.18 -2.87 -12.64
CA THR A 5 16.88 -3.11 -12.01
C THR A 5 16.84 -2.26 -10.75
N SER A 6 16.73 -0.95 -10.94
CA SER A 6 16.59 0.02 -9.86
C SER A 6 15.26 -0.27 -9.18
N THR A 7 15.32 -0.89 -8.00
CA THR A 7 14.17 -1.18 -7.16
C THR A 7 13.96 -0.08 -6.12
N PHE A 8 12.83 -0.12 -5.42
CA PHE A 8 12.54 0.83 -4.35
C PHE A 8 13.53 0.66 -3.20
N GLN A 9 14.00 1.79 -2.64
CA GLN A 9 14.87 1.75 -1.46
C GLN A 9 14.08 1.18 -0.27
N PRO A 10 14.61 0.17 0.45
CA PRO A 10 13.92 -0.46 1.57
C PRO A 10 13.45 0.53 2.64
N GLU A 11 14.23 1.56 2.93
CA GLU A 11 13.93 2.59 3.92
C GLU A 11 12.67 3.38 3.52
N THR A 12 12.56 3.73 2.24
CA THR A 12 11.38 4.44 1.71
C THR A 12 10.12 3.60 1.87
N LEU A 13 10.18 2.32 1.50
CA LEU A 13 9.02 1.44 1.60
C LEU A 13 8.64 1.15 3.06
N GLN A 14 9.64 1.04 3.93
CA GLN A 14 9.44 0.88 5.36
C GLN A 14 8.71 2.09 5.97
N GLU A 15 9.04 3.32 5.55
CA GLU A 15 8.34 4.51 6.01
C GLU A 15 6.90 4.59 5.48
N ILE A 16 6.65 4.18 4.23
CA ILE A 16 5.29 4.04 3.69
C ILE A 16 4.46 3.07 4.56
N PHE A 17 5.01 1.90 4.89
CA PHE A 17 4.32 0.92 5.72
C PHE A 17 4.05 1.41 7.14
N LYS A 18 5.04 2.03 7.81
CA LYS A 18 4.85 2.63 9.13
C LYS A 18 3.75 3.69 9.12
N PHE A 19 3.73 4.55 8.10
CA PHE A 19 2.73 5.59 7.95
C PHE A 19 1.32 5.01 7.81
N VAL A 20 1.13 4.01 6.94
CA VAL A 20 -0.16 3.34 6.77
C VAL A 20 -0.60 2.63 8.05
N TRP A 21 0.27 1.85 8.70
CA TRP A 21 -0.07 1.16 9.94
C TRP A 21 -0.42 2.10 11.09
N ALA A 22 0.29 3.22 11.22
CA ALA A 22 -0.03 4.23 12.23
C ALA A 22 -1.44 4.82 12.02
N GLN A 23 -1.82 5.09 10.77
CA GLN A 23 -3.17 5.56 10.44
C GLN A 23 -4.23 4.50 10.71
N THR A 24 -3.99 3.23 10.32
CA THR A 24 -4.91 2.13 10.57
C THR A 24 -5.12 1.91 12.07
N ALA A 25 -4.05 1.96 12.87
CA ALA A 25 -4.13 1.82 14.32
C ALA A 25 -4.96 2.95 14.95
N LYS A 26 -4.76 4.19 14.50
CA LYS A 26 -5.52 5.36 14.98
C LYS A 26 -7.00 5.27 14.62
N LYS A 27 -7.32 4.81 13.40
CA LYS A 27 -8.71 4.59 12.97
C LYS A 27 -9.41 3.56 13.86
N ARG A 28 -8.77 2.41 14.10
CA ARG A 28 -9.32 1.35 14.94
C ARG A 28 -9.57 1.79 16.38
N SER A 29 -8.63 2.53 16.97
CA SER A 29 -8.82 3.06 18.33
C SER A 29 -9.98 4.04 18.47
N LYS A 30 -10.33 4.73 17.36
CA LYS A 30 -11.44 5.68 17.34
C LYS A 30 -12.79 4.97 17.17
N GLU A 31 -12.85 3.96 16.32
CA GLU A 31 -14.03 3.09 16.18
C GLU A 31 -14.35 2.37 17.50
N ASP A 32 -13.34 1.78 18.17
CA ASP A 32 -13.51 1.13 19.48
C ASP A 32 -14.00 2.10 20.58
N SER A 33 -13.68 3.41 20.48
CA SER A 33 -14.12 4.40 21.47
C SER A 33 -15.52 4.94 21.21
N ASP A 34 -15.97 4.97 19.96
CA ASP A 34 -17.30 5.47 19.57
C ASP A 34 -18.40 4.40 19.78
N GLU A 35 -18.05 3.11 19.81
CA GLU A 35 -18.96 1.99 20.11
C GLU A 35 -19.10 1.66 21.62
N ALA A 36 -18.33 2.29 22.49
CA ALA A 36 -18.38 2.03 23.92
C ALA A 36 -19.62 2.70 24.57
N ASP A 37 -20.60 1.90 24.99
CA ASP A 37 -21.76 2.36 25.75
C ASP A 37 -21.29 2.97 27.10
N PRO A 38 -21.60 4.26 27.40
CA PRO A 38 -21.07 4.95 28.57
C PRO A 38 -21.45 4.31 29.92
N GLU A 39 -22.44 3.42 29.97
CA GLU A 39 -22.87 2.75 31.20
C GLU A 39 -21.98 1.54 31.60
N VAL A 40 -21.31 0.89 30.64
CA VAL A 40 -20.43 -0.29 30.93
C VAL A 40 -18.96 0.08 31.15
N ALA A 41 -18.56 1.31 30.85
CA ALA A 41 -17.18 1.79 30.99
C ALA A 41 -16.71 1.94 32.45
N ALA A 42 -17.64 2.02 33.42
CA ALA A 42 -17.31 2.24 34.83
C ALA A 42 -16.82 0.98 35.58
N ALA A 43 -17.01 -0.23 35.04
CA ALA A 43 -16.88 -1.47 35.81
C ALA A 43 -15.62 -2.33 35.53
N GLY A 44 -14.65 -1.88 34.72
CA GLY A 44 -13.49 -2.74 34.44
C GLY A 44 -12.33 -2.08 33.73
N ALA A 45 -11.45 -1.42 34.48
CA ALA A 45 -10.12 -1.06 34.01
C ALA A 45 -9.23 -2.32 33.92
N GLY A 46 -9.45 -3.14 32.90
CA GLY A 46 -8.52 -4.20 32.50
C GLY A 46 -7.19 -3.61 32.01
N PRO A 47 -6.08 -4.36 32.07
CA PRO A 47 -4.75 -3.84 31.75
C PRO A 47 -4.74 -3.27 30.33
N SER A 48 -4.31 -2.01 30.23
CA SER A 48 -4.12 -1.28 28.98
C SER A 48 -3.34 -2.17 28.00
N LYS A 49 -4.02 -2.68 26.96
CA LYS A 49 -3.40 -3.48 25.91
C LYS A 49 -2.39 -2.57 25.20
N LYS A 50 -1.13 -2.59 25.63
CA LYS A 50 -0.02 -1.99 24.87
C LYS A 50 0.00 -2.68 23.51
N SER A 51 -0.62 -2.03 22.54
CA SER A 51 -0.65 -2.44 21.14
C SER A 51 0.79 -2.65 20.71
N ARG A 52 1.18 -3.91 20.49
CA ARG A 52 2.44 -4.21 19.82
C ARG A 52 2.29 -3.66 18.40
N GLY A 53 3.08 -2.66 18.07
CA GLY A 53 3.05 -2.05 16.74
C GLY A 53 3.35 -3.09 15.66
N THR A 54 2.65 -2.99 14.54
CA THR A 54 2.92 -3.80 13.34
C THR A 54 4.34 -3.51 12.85
N ASN A 55 5.08 -4.57 12.52
CA ASN A 55 6.43 -4.49 11.99
C ASN A 55 6.59 -5.40 10.76
N ILE A 56 7.69 -5.25 10.04
CA ILE A 56 8.07 -6.07 8.90
C ILE A 56 9.53 -6.50 9.06
N ASN A 57 9.84 -7.75 8.69
CA ASN A 57 11.21 -8.25 8.70
C ASN A 57 11.96 -7.84 7.41
N SER A 58 13.28 -8.01 7.40
CA SER A 58 14.13 -7.55 6.29
C SER A 58 13.82 -8.22 4.95
N ASP A 59 13.49 -9.51 4.96
CA ASP A 59 13.27 -10.27 3.71
C ASP A 59 11.92 -9.94 3.11
N ALA A 60 10.88 -9.82 3.94
CA ALA A 60 9.57 -9.33 3.54
C ALA A 60 9.65 -7.89 3.01
N LEU A 61 10.50 -7.04 3.61
CA LEU A 61 10.71 -5.67 3.13
C LEU A 61 11.35 -5.66 1.73
N LYS A 62 12.40 -6.45 1.51
CA LYS A 62 13.03 -6.59 0.18
C LYS A 62 12.05 -7.12 -0.87
N LEU A 63 11.27 -8.14 -0.52
CA LEU A 63 10.25 -8.69 -1.42
C LEU A 63 9.18 -7.64 -1.75
N SER A 64 8.79 -6.83 -0.77
CA SER A 64 7.84 -5.74 -0.97
C SER A 64 8.39 -4.65 -1.92
N CYS A 65 9.70 -4.38 -1.90
CA CYS A 65 10.33 -3.48 -2.87
C CYS A 65 10.20 -4.02 -4.30
N GLU A 66 10.47 -5.32 -4.50
CA GLU A 66 10.28 -5.96 -5.80
C GLU A 66 8.82 -6.00 -6.23
N TYR A 67 7.90 -6.26 -5.30
CA TYR A 67 6.48 -6.25 -5.57
C TYR A 67 6.02 -4.88 -6.08
N LEU A 68 6.40 -3.79 -5.39
CA LEU A 68 6.03 -2.45 -5.80
C LEU A 68 6.68 -2.06 -7.12
N ARG A 69 7.92 -2.50 -7.37
CA ARG A 69 8.58 -2.33 -8.68
C ARG A 69 7.77 -3.00 -9.79
N LEU A 70 7.39 -4.26 -9.61
CA LEU A 70 6.59 -5.01 -10.58
C LEU A 70 5.21 -4.39 -10.81
N PHE A 71 4.53 -3.96 -9.75
CA PHE A 71 3.26 -3.25 -9.87
C PHE A 71 3.36 -2.00 -10.76
N VAL A 72 4.40 -1.18 -10.54
CA VAL A 72 4.63 0.03 -11.35
C VAL A 72 5.04 -0.32 -12.79
N THR A 73 5.89 -1.34 -12.98
CA THR A 73 6.28 -1.80 -14.32
C THR A 73 5.06 -2.27 -15.11
N GLU A 74 4.20 -3.12 -14.52
CA GLU A 74 2.97 -3.61 -15.14
C GLU A 74 2.01 -2.46 -15.48
N ALA A 75 1.84 -1.50 -14.58
CA ALA A 75 1.03 -0.31 -14.82
C ALA A 75 1.49 0.46 -16.07
N VAL A 76 2.81 0.69 -16.19
CA VAL A 76 3.40 1.44 -17.31
C VAL A 76 3.32 0.65 -18.61
N GLU A 77 3.68 -0.63 -18.60
CA GLU A 77 3.67 -1.47 -19.81
C GLU A 77 2.25 -1.64 -20.36
N ARG A 78 1.25 -1.88 -19.50
CA ARG A 78 -0.15 -1.98 -19.94
C ARG A 78 -0.68 -0.66 -20.49
N ALA A 79 -0.35 0.46 -19.86
CA ALA A 79 -0.74 1.78 -20.36
C ALA A 79 -0.04 2.11 -21.70
N ALA A 80 1.21 1.65 -21.89
CA ALA A 80 1.93 1.76 -23.16
C ALA A 80 1.23 0.98 -24.28
N LEU A 81 0.81 -0.27 -24.02
CA LEU A 81 0.07 -1.07 -25.00
C LEU A 81 -1.23 -0.40 -25.45
N VAL A 82 -1.95 0.26 -24.53
CA VAL A 82 -3.14 1.04 -24.86
C VAL A 82 -2.78 2.25 -25.72
N ALA A 83 -1.74 3.00 -25.37
CA ALA A 83 -1.26 4.14 -26.16
C ALA A 83 -0.87 3.73 -27.58
N GLU A 84 -0.12 2.63 -27.72
CA GLU A 84 0.32 2.09 -29.01
C GLU A 84 -0.85 1.66 -29.89
N ALA A 85 -1.86 1.00 -29.30
CA ALA A 85 -3.08 0.62 -30.01
C ALA A 85 -3.88 1.83 -30.51
N GLU A 86 -3.75 2.98 -29.86
CA GLU A 86 -4.36 4.26 -30.25
C GLU A 86 -3.46 5.08 -31.22
N GLY A 87 -2.26 4.58 -31.54
CA GLY A 87 -1.28 5.27 -32.38
C GLY A 87 -0.58 6.44 -31.68
N CYS A 88 -0.67 6.54 -30.36
CA CYS A 88 0.01 7.53 -29.55
C CYS A 88 1.46 7.11 -29.26
N THR A 89 2.38 8.08 -29.27
CA THR A 89 3.80 7.86 -28.94
C THR A 89 4.14 8.16 -27.48
N THR A 90 3.16 8.66 -26.72
CA THR A 90 3.30 9.05 -25.33
C THR A 90 2.16 8.48 -24.51
N ILE A 91 2.47 8.00 -23.30
CA ILE A 91 1.45 7.54 -22.35
C ILE A 91 0.79 8.77 -21.73
N GLU A 92 -0.54 8.84 -21.84
CA GLU A 92 -1.39 9.83 -21.21
C GLU A 92 -2.17 9.21 -20.05
N GLY A 93 -2.72 10.05 -19.17
CA GLY A 93 -3.52 9.59 -18.03
C GLY A 93 -4.72 8.74 -18.44
N THR A 94 -5.33 9.04 -19.59
CA THR A 94 -6.47 8.30 -20.16
C THR A 94 -6.12 6.83 -20.48
N HIS A 95 -4.90 6.54 -20.92
CA HIS A 95 -4.46 5.16 -21.16
C HIS A 95 -4.33 4.38 -19.85
N PHE A 96 -3.83 5.03 -18.80
CA PHE A 96 -3.73 4.44 -17.46
C PHE A 96 -5.12 4.19 -16.84
N GLU A 97 -6.04 5.15 -16.96
CA GLU A 97 -7.43 5.01 -16.49
C GLU A 97 -8.14 3.80 -17.11
N ARG A 98 -7.87 3.48 -18.38
CA ARG A 98 -8.44 2.31 -19.06
C ARG A 98 -7.96 0.97 -18.49
N ILE A 99 -6.70 0.88 -18.08
CA ILE A 99 -6.13 -0.37 -17.53
C ILE A 99 -6.34 -0.51 -16.03
N LEU A 100 -6.68 0.59 -15.33
CA LEU A 100 -6.77 0.65 -13.88
C LEU A 100 -7.71 -0.41 -13.27
N PRO A 101 -8.92 -0.67 -13.80
CA PRO A 101 -9.81 -1.67 -13.22
C PRO A 101 -9.18 -3.07 -13.20
N GLN A 102 -8.55 -3.49 -14.30
CA GLN A 102 -7.92 -4.81 -14.36
C GLN A 102 -6.61 -4.85 -13.56
N LEU A 103 -5.82 -3.78 -13.59
CA LEU A 103 -4.61 -3.67 -12.79
C LEU A 103 -4.89 -3.86 -11.29
N LEU A 104 -5.99 -3.31 -10.78
CA LEU A 104 -6.40 -3.46 -9.37
C LEU A 104 -7.05 -4.82 -9.06
N LEU A 105 -7.42 -5.62 -10.07
CA LEU A 105 -7.91 -6.98 -9.87
C LEU A 105 -6.78 -8.01 -9.85
N ASP A 106 -5.68 -7.73 -10.55
CA ASP A 106 -4.52 -8.62 -10.62
C ASP A 106 -3.62 -8.55 -9.37
N PHE A 107 -3.75 -7.50 -8.56
CA PHE A 107 -2.94 -7.18 -7.37
C PHE A 107 -3.81 -6.95 -6.14
#